data_AF-A0A9D2FA51-F1
#
_entry.id   AF-A0A9D2FA51-F1
#
_cell.length_a   1.000
_cell.length_b   1.000
_cell.length_c   1.000
_cell.angle_alpha   90.00
_cell.angle_beta   90.00
_cell.angle_gamma   90.00
#
_symmetry.space_group_name_H-M   'P 1'
#
loop_
_entity.id
_entity.type
_entity.pdbx_description
1 polymer ?
#
loop_
_entity_poly.entity_id
_entity_poly.type
_entity_poly.pdbx_seq_one_letter_code
_entity_poly.pdbx_strand_id
1 'polypeptide(L)'
;VKDIDPYAQIFGPALYGIVAYIRLQDAPDWDRIKEENGYRWFLDYYLDKMAQAERAQGRRLMDVLDIHYYAAATGITPEGERCQRAVTSCRNMEHTGCQHARLQSTRTLYEEGYDENSWVTDSQRSYLPVLPLVRESIQKYYPGTKLALTEYNFGGEGHVSGGIAEADALGIFAEFDVYAAMLWPFAKQIDYQAAGINLYTNYDGKRSRFGDRLVSCQASDRNTVAAYASIEGENTQCLHVILLNKNEENQEQVVLDIHSETAYRTVQAFGFDSSSPEIRPMEDIVRQGEFKDGQWTCNIPRLTALHLVFRP
;
A
#
# COMPACT_ATOMS: atom_id res chain seq x y z
N VAL A 1 19.12 -2.26 -24.81
CA VAL A 1 17.80 -2.93 -24.65
C VAL A 1 16.82 -2.48 -25.71
N LYS A 2 16.42 -1.20 -25.75
CA LYS A 2 15.44 -0.67 -26.73
C LYS A 2 15.79 -0.86 -28.21
N ASP A 3 17.07 -1.07 -28.56
CA ASP A 3 17.48 -1.42 -29.94
C ASP A 3 17.15 -2.86 -30.33
N ILE A 4 17.02 -3.75 -29.34
CA ILE A 4 16.71 -5.16 -29.55
C ILE A 4 15.21 -5.40 -29.40
N ASP A 5 14.61 -4.82 -28.36
CA ASP A 5 13.18 -4.88 -28.11
C ASP A 5 12.66 -3.48 -27.76
N PRO A 6 12.01 -2.77 -28.72
CA PRO A 6 11.46 -1.45 -28.47
C PRO A 6 10.25 -1.46 -27.52
N TYR A 7 9.61 -2.62 -27.31
CA TYR A 7 8.45 -2.79 -26.44
C TYR A 7 8.82 -3.11 -25.00
N ALA A 8 10.04 -3.60 -24.76
CA ALA A 8 10.55 -3.88 -23.41
C ALA A 8 10.50 -2.62 -22.53
N GLN A 9 9.88 -2.72 -21.35
CA GLN A 9 9.81 -1.63 -20.39
C GLN A 9 11.04 -1.61 -19.48
N ILE A 10 11.68 -0.45 -19.38
CA ILE A 10 12.88 -0.23 -18.59
C ILE A 10 12.50 0.38 -17.23
N PHE A 11 12.89 -0.32 -16.17
CA PHE A 11 12.76 0.10 -14.78
C PHE A 11 14.08 0.70 -14.30
N GLY A 12 14.03 1.78 -13.53
CA GLY A 12 15.20 2.34 -12.87
C GLY A 12 14.87 3.56 -12.00
N PRO A 13 15.75 3.94 -11.07
CA PRO A 13 17.08 3.39 -10.86
C PRO A 13 17.16 2.29 -9.79
N ALA A 14 16.04 1.79 -9.26
CA ALA A 14 15.98 0.80 -8.17
C ALA A 14 16.64 1.31 -6.89
N LEU A 15 16.16 2.47 -6.40
CA LEU A 15 16.73 3.14 -5.23
C LEU A 15 16.33 2.42 -3.94
N TYR A 16 17.31 2.05 -3.10
CA TYR A 16 17.09 1.18 -1.93
C TYR A 16 16.17 1.76 -0.82
N GLY A 17 15.95 3.08 -0.81
CA GLY A 17 15.17 3.75 0.22
C GLY A 17 15.37 5.28 0.24
N ILE A 18 14.73 5.94 1.21
CA ILE A 18 14.52 7.40 1.17
C ILE A 18 15.80 8.25 1.08
N VAL A 19 16.93 7.82 1.68
CA VAL A 19 18.19 8.56 1.53
C VAL A 19 18.66 8.57 0.08
N ALA A 20 18.48 7.46 -0.64
CA ALA A 20 18.81 7.38 -2.06
C ALA A 20 17.86 8.23 -2.91
N TYR A 21 16.58 8.33 -2.52
CA TYR A 21 15.61 9.20 -3.20
C TYR A 21 16.03 10.67 -3.11
N ILE A 22 16.54 11.05 -1.95
CA ILE A 22 16.87 12.43 -1.60
C ILE A 22 18.18 12.87 -2.26
N ARG A 23 19.21 12.02 -2.21
CA ARG A 23 20.59 12.45 -2.49
C ARG A 23 21.52 11.32 -2.97
N LEU A 24 20.96 10.23 -3.51
CA LEU A 24 21.71 9.06 -4.00
C LEU A 24 22.80 8.61 -3.01
N GLN A 25 22.44 8.45 -1.74
CA GLN A 25 23.37 8.04 -0.68
C GLN A 25 24.58 8.98 -0.54
N ASP A 26 24.32 10.29 -0.47
CA ASP A 26 25.36 11.32 -0.30
C ASP A 26 26.38 11.27 -1.46
N ALA A 27 25.88 11.15 -2.69
CA ALA A 27 26.71 11.18 -3.89
C ALA A 27 27.56 12.47 -3.90
N PRO A 28 28.87 12.38 -4.20
CA PRO A 28 29.83 13.46 -3.94
C PRO A 28 29.60 14.72 -4.80
N ASP A 29 28.84 14.61 -5.88
CA ASP A 29 28.45 15.70 -6.78
C ASP A 29 27.03 16.23 -6.53
N TRP A 30 26.28 15.63 -5.60
CA TRP A 30 24.86 15.94 -5.39
C TRP A 30 24.63 17.39 -4.97
N ASP A 31 25.37 17.90 -3.97
CA ASP A 31 25.13 19.25 -3.45
C ASP A 31 25.31 20.31 -4.54
N ARG A 32 26.36 20.15 -5.36
CA ARG A 32 26.60 21.01 -6.52
C ARG A 32 25.47 20.91 -7.55
N ILE A 33 25.06 19.70 -7.93
CA ILE A 33 23.98 19.48 -8.90
C ILE A 33 22.66 20.05 -8.40
N LYS A 34 22.33 19.84 -7.12
CA LYS A 34 21.13 20.34 -6.48
C LYS A 34 21.08 21.86 -6.51
N GLU A 35 22.17 22.53 -6.12
CA GLU A 35 22.26 23.99 -6.08
C GLU A 35 22.19 24.61 -7.48
N GLU A 36 22.97 24.08 -8.44
CA GLU A 36 23.03 24.61 -9.82
C GLU A 36 21.69 24.52 -10.56
N ASN A 37 20.84 23.55 -10.23
CA ASN A 37 19.62 23.24 -10.99
C ASN A 37 18.32 23.44 -10.20
N GLY A 38 18.39 23.65 -8.88
CA GLY A 38 17.21 23.86 -8.03
C GLY A 38 16.34 22.61 -7.83
N TYR A 39 16.91 21.40 -7.88
CA TYR A 39 16.16 20.16 -7.62
C TYR A 39 15.82 20.00 -6.12
N ARG A 40 14.65 19.43 -5.83
CA ARG A 40 14.24 19.16 -4.44
C ARG A 40 14.99 17.96 -3.84
N TRP A 41 15.18 16.94 -4.67
CA TRP A 41 15.81 15.64 -4.36
C TRP A 41 16.32 14.95 -5.63
N PHE A 42 17.12 13.89 -5.47
CA PHE A 42 17.72 13.13 -6.56
C PHE A 42 16.68 12.56 -7.55
N LEU A 43 15.48 12.21 -7.09
CA LEU A 43 14.40 11.76 -8.00
C LEU A 43 14.06 12.79 -9.09
N ASP A 44 13.99 14.08 -8.75
CA ASP A 44 13.73 15.15 -9.73
C ASP A 44 14.84 15.19 -10.78
N TYR A 45 16.10 15.18 -10.32
CA TYR A 45 17.27 15.17 -11.19
C TYR A 45 17.24 13.97 -12.14
N TYR A 46 17.01 12.78 -11.60
CA TYR A 46 17.03 11.55 -12.39
C TYR A 46 15.92 11.55 -13.45
N LEU A 47 14.70 11.93 -13.08
CA LEU A 47 13.57 12.05 -14.01
C LEU A 47 13.86 13.08 -15.12
N ASP A 48 14.33 14.27 -14.78
CA ASP A 48 14.63 15.33 -15.75
C ASP A 48 15.75 14.91 -16.71
N LYS A 49 16.82 14.28 -16.19
CA LYS A 49 17.93 13.79 -17.03
C LYS A 49 17.49 12.66 -17.95
N MET A 50 16.63 11.76 -17.50
CA MET A 50 16.07 10.73 -18.37
C MET A 50 15.13 11.31 -19.43
N ALA A 51 14.37 12.37 -19.10
CA ALA A 51 13.55 13.09 -20.07
C ALA A 51 14.40 13.84 -21.12
N GLN A 52 15.51 14.47 -20.70
CA GLN A 52 16.50 15.10 -21.59
C GLN A 52 17.12 14.07 -22.53
N ALA A 53 17.49 12.91 -22.00
CA ALA A 53 18.06 11.82 -22.78
C ALA A 53 17.04 11.23 -23.78
N GLU A 54 15.76 11.09 -23.40
CA GLU A 54 14.68 10.73 -24.34
C GLU A 54 14.59 11.72 -25.50
N ARG A 55 14.57 13.03 -25.21
CA ARG A 55 14.51 14.07 -26.26
C ARG A 55 15.71 13.99 -27.22
N ALA A 56 16.90 13.74 -26.69
CA ALA A 56 18.11 13.62 -27.50
C ALA A 56 18.11 12.34 -28.37
N GLN A 57 17.53 11.25 -27.89
CA GLN A 57 17.47 9.97 -28.62
C GLN A 57 16.22 9.83 -29.50
N GLY A 58 15.24 10.72 -29.38
CA GLY A 58 13.97 10.65 -30.10
C GLY A 58 13.08 9.45 -29.71
N ARG A 59 13.35 8.83 -28.54
CA ARG A 59 12.58 7.69 -28.01
C ARG A 59 12.71 7.59 -26.50
N ARG A 60 11.68 7.09 -25.83
CA ARG A 60 11.69 6.84 -24.39
C ARG A 60 12.75 5.83 -23.98
N LEU A 61 13.54 6.19 -22.96
CA LEU A 61 14.64 5.37 -22.44
C LEU A 61 14.35 4.73 -21.08
N MET A 62 13.37 5.27 -20.35
CA MET A 62 12.89 4.73 -19.09
C MET A 62 11.37 4.79 -19.07
N ASP A 63 10.75 3.67 -18.77
CA ASP A 63 9.30 3.51 -18.78
C ASP A 63 8.71 3.58 -17.37
N VAL A 64 9.47 3.13 -16.38
CA VAL A 64 9.02 3.01 -14.99
C VAL A 64 10.10 3.56 -14.04
N LEU A 65 9.74 4.56 -13.24
CA LEU A 65 10.53 4.97 -12.08
C LEU A 65 10.42 3.87 -11.02
N ASP A 66 11.58 3.37 -10.59
CA ASP A 66 11.69 2.23 -9.69
C ASP A 66 12.37 2.60 -8.36
N ILE A 67 11.68 2.32 -7.25
CA ILE A 67 12.12 2.60 -5.88
C ILE A 67 11.84 1.41 -4.96
N HIS A 68 12.59 1.27 -3.86
CA HIS A 68 12.40 0.20 -2.87
C HIS A 68 11.95 0.78 -1.53
N TYR A 69 10.88 0.24 -0.94
CA TYR A 69 10.30 0.79 0.29
C TYR A 69 10.28 -0.23 1.44
N TYR A 70 11.07 0.03 2.47
CA TYR A 70 11.03 -0.75 3.71
C TYR A 70 10.58 0.13 4.86
N ALA A 71 9.47 -0.24 5.50
CA ALA A 71 8.91 0.53 6.59
C ALA A 71 9.95 0.72 7.72
N ALA A 72 10.21 1.99 8.06
CA ALA A 72 11.18 2.40 9.08
C ALA A 72 10.53 2.62 10.45
N ALA A 73 9.20 2.68 10.51
CA ALA A 73 8.41 2.80 11.72
C ALA A 73 8.92 1.86 12.82
N THR A 74 9.00 2.37 14.04
CA THR A 74 9.51 1.67 15.21
C THR A 74 8.40 1.51 16.24
N GLY A 75 8.21 0.28 16.72
CA GLY A 75 7.32 0.00 17.85
C GLY A 75 7.94 0.36 19.19
N ILE A 76 7.11 0.86 20.11
CA ILE A 76 7.46 1.14 21.51
C ILE A 76 6.65 0.22 22.42
N THR A 77 7.30 -0.40 23.40
CA THR A 77 6.63 -1.24 24.41
C THR A 77 5.77 -0.37 25.33
N PRO A 78 4.81 -0.94 26.08
CA PRO A 78 4.05 -0.18 27.08
C PRO A 78 4.92 0.55 28.11
N GLU A 79 6.13 0.04 28.38
CA GLU A 79 7.12 0.61 29.31
C GLU A 79 7.94 1.76 28.70
N GLY A 80 7.72 2.10 27.42
CA GLY A 80 8.41 3.18 26.73
C GLY A 80 9.73 2.78 26.06
N GLU A 81 10.03 1.47 25.99
CA GLU A 81 11.27 0.98 25.38
C GLU A 81 11.08 0.68 23.91
N ARG A 82 12.16 0.80 23.13
CA ARG A 82 12.13 0.46 21.70
C ARG A 82 12.08 -1.05 21.51
N CYS A 83 11.06 -1.54 20.81
CA CYS A 83 10.93 -2.96 20.50
C CYS A 83 12.08 -3.48 19.60
N GLN A 84 12.39 -2.75 18.51
CA GLN A 84 13.43 -3.09 17.53
C GLN A 84 13.83 -1.91 16.62
N ARG A 85 14.90 -2.11 15.83
CA ARG A 85 15.23 -1.48 14.53
C ARG A 85 14.09 -0.67 13.88
N ALA A 86 13.15 -1.45 13.38
CA ALA A 86 11.99 -1.04 12.64
C ALA A 86 11.03 -2.23 12.66
N VAL A 87 9.77 -2.03 12.28
CA VAL A 87 8.77 -3.10 12.17
C VAL A 87 9.22 -4.23 11.25
N THR A 88 10.01 -3.93 10.23
CA THR A 88 10.65 -4.89 9.31
C THR A 88 11.72 -5.78 9.96
N SER A 89 12.33 -5.31 11.05
CA SER A 89 13.32 -6.06 11.83
C SER A 89 12.73 -6.72 13.07
N CYS A 90 11.45 -6.51 13.36
CA CYS A 90 10.80 -7.06 14.54
C CYS A 90 10.49 -8.55 14.35
N ARG A 91 11.16 -9.41 15.11
CA ARG A 91 11.00 -10.88 15.05
C ARG A 91 10.17 -11.46 16.19
N ASN A 92 10.08 -10.76 17.32
CA ASN A 92 9.16 -11.13 18.39
C ASN A 92 7.77 -10.58 18.07
N MET A 93 6.84 -11.45 17.70
CA MET A 93 5.47 -11.06 17.39
C MET A 93 4.63 -10.75 18.62
N GLU A 94 5.08 -11.07 19.83
CA GLU A 94 4.40 -10.67 21.08
C GLU A 94 4.59 -9.18 21.42
N HIS A 95 5.50 -8.47 20.71
CA HIS A 95 5.68 -7.03 20.89
C HIS A 95 4.52 -6.25 20.28
N THR A 96 3.49 -5.97 21.08
CA THR A 96 2.30 -5.18 20.69
C THR A 96 2.68 -3.84 20.07
N GLY A 97 3.71 -3.15 20.59
CA GLY A 97 4.24 -1.93 19.97
C GLY A 97 4.69 -2.10 18.51
N CYS A 98 5.28 -3.25 18.15
CA CYS A 98 5.62 -3.54 16.75
C CYS A 98 4.37 -3.84 15.92
N GLN A 99 3.36 -4.51 16.49
CA GLN A 99 2.11 -4.80 15.80
C GLN A 99 1.39 -3.50 15.45
N HIS A 100 1.22 -2.62 16.43
CA HIS A 100 0.62 -1.29 16.28
C HIS A 100 1.35 -0.45 15.24
N ALA A 101 2.66 -0.24 15.40
CA ALA A 101 3.45 0.57 14.48
C ALA A 101 3.39 0.03 13.04
N ARG A 102 3.26 -1.29 12.86
CA ARG A 102 3.15 -1.91 11.54
C ARG A 102 1.81 -1.62 10.88
N LEU A 103 0.71 -1.77 11.61
CA LEU A 103 -0.64 -1.48 11.13
C LEU A 103 -0.79 -0.02 10.68
N GLN A 104 0.00 0.88 11.25
CA GLN A 104 -0.02 2.31 10.91
C GLN A 104 1.09 2.71 9.90
N SER A 105 2.09 1.87 9.66
CA SER A 105 3.29 2.24 8.87
C SER A 105 3.01 2.56 7.40
N THR A 106 1.92 2.04 6.83
CA THR A 106 1.48 2.34 5.45
C THR A 106 1.12 3.81 5.26
N ARG A 107 0.74 4.52 6.33
CA ARG A 107 0.35 5.94 6.29
C ARG A 107 1.48 6.85 5.82
N THR A 108 2.74 6.50 6.09
CA THR A 108 3.94 7.21 5.58
C THR A 108 3.98 7.29 4.05
N LEU A 109 3.29 6.38 3.35
CA LEU A 109 3.20 6.39 1.89
C LEU A 109 2.27 7.48 1.36
N TYR A 110 1.22 7.87 2.08
CA TYR A 110 0.15 8.71 1.50
C TYR A 110 -0.35 9.86 2.39
N GLU A 111 -0.25 9.74 3.71
CA GLU A 111 -0.89 10.64 4.65
C GLU A 111 0.02 11.83 5.00
N GLU A 112 -0.47 13.04 4.71
CA GLU A 112 0.21 14.27 5.08
C GLU A 112 0.23 14.45 6.60
N GLY A 113 1.41 14.78 7.14
CA GLY A 113 1.58 15.06 8.57
C GLY A 113 1.58 13.82 9.47
N TYR A 114 1.45 12.60 8.93
CA TYR A 114 1.62 11.39 9.74
C TYR A 114 3.05 11.29 10.28
N ASP A 115 3.14 11.10 11.60
CA ASP A 115 4.38 11.04 12.34
C ASP A 115 4.60 9.61 12.87
N GLU A 116 5.20 8.75 12.06
CA GLU A 116 5.71 7.47 12.58
C GLU A 116 6.87 7.71 13.56
N ASN A 117 7.07 6.79 14.49
CA ASN A 117 8.28 6.80 15.30
C ASN A 117 9.45 6.25 14.47
N SER A 118 10.21 7.11 13.79
CA SER A 118 11.42 6.70 13.08
C SER A 118 12.34 7.87 12.75
N TRP A 119 13.58 7.55 12.40
CA TRP A 119 14.52 8.54 11.88
C TRP A 119 14.03 9.23 10.60
N VAL A 120 13.10 8.62 9.86
CA VAL A 120 12.58 9.17 8.59
C VAL A 120 11.72 10.40 8.85
N THR A 121 10.79 10.32 9.79
CA THR A 121 9.96 11.47 10.19
C THR A 121 10.75 12.47 11.03
N ASP A 122 11.73 12.02 11.82
CA ASP A 122 12.60 12.92 12.60
C ASP A 122 13.45 13.83 11.70
N SER A 123 13.98 13.31 10.59
CA SER A 123 14.99 14.03 9.79
C SER A 123 14.63 14.28 8.32
N GLN A 124 13.62 13.60 7.77
CA GLN A 124 13.26 13.65 6.34
C GLN A 124 11.78 14.02 6.10
N ARG A 125 11.10 14.62 7.08
CA ARG A 125 9.65 14.92 7.02
C ARG A 125 9.23 15.71 5.79
N SER A 126 10.07 16.60 5.25
CA SER A 126 9.80 17.38 4.04
C SER A 126 9.73 16.53 2.75
N TYR A 127 10.07 15.24 2.82
CA TYR A 127 10.01 14.26 1.74
C TYR A 127 8.92 13.21 1.95
N LEU A 128 7.96 13.51 2.84
CA LEU A 128 6.76 12.70 3.09
C LEU A 128 5.49 13.52 2.77
N PRO A 129 4.38 12.86 2.42
CA PRO A 129 4.22 11.41 2.18
C PRO A 129 4.86 10.97 0.85
N VAL A 130 5.36 9.72 0.80
CA VAL A 130 6.22 9.27 -0.31
C VAL A 130 5.50 9.28 -1.67
N LEU A 131 4.35 8.63 -1.79
CA LEU A 131 3.68 8.42 -3.09
C LEU A 131 3.17 9.73 -3.71
N PRO A 132 2.50 10.65 -2.97
CA PRO A 132 2.10 11.94 -3.52
C PRO A 132 3.28 12.74 -4.08
N LEU A 133 4.39 12.79 -3.34
CA LEU A 133 5.57 13.57 -3.74
C LEU A 133 6.32 12.94 -4.91
N VAL A 134 6.43 11.62 -4.97
CA VAL A 134 7.01 10.93 -6.13
C VAL A 134 6.16 11.15 -7.38
N ARG A 135 4.83 11.11 -7.27
CA ARG A 135 3.93 11.41 -8.39
C ARG A 135 4.05 12.86 -8.86
N GLU A 136 4.18 13.82 -7.95
CA GLU A 136 4.46 15.23 -8.27
C GLU A 136 5.75 15.35 -9.10
N SER A 137 6.83 14.70 -8.67
CA SER A 137 8.09 14.66 -9.41
C SER A 137 7.95 14.04 -10.80
N ILE A 138 7.25 12.92 -10.93
CA ILE A 138 7.00 12.29 -12.24
C ILE A 138 6.22 13.24 -13.16
N GLN A 139 5.13 13.83 -12.67
CA GLN A 139 4.30 14.75 -13.45
C GLN A 139 5.06 16.01 -13.87
N LYS A 140 6.00 16.49 -13.06
CA LYS A 140 6.77 17.70 -13.35
C LYS A 140 7.93 17.44 -14.31
N TYR A 141 8.71 16.39 -14.06
CA TYR A 141 10.01 16.21 -14.71
C TYR A 141 10.01 15.19 -15.84
N TYR A 142 9.11 14.19 -15.81
CA TYR A 142 9.03 13.19 -16.87
C TYR A 142 7.62 12.59 -17.04
N PRO A 143 6.63 13.40 -17.48
CA PRO A 143 5.24 12.97 -17.63
C PRO A 143 5.08 11.66 -18.42
N GLY A 144 4.14 10.81 -18.02
CA GLY A 144 3.89 9.50 -18.63
C GLY A 144 4.81 8.38 -18.15
N THR A 145 5.79 8.67 -17.29
CA THR A 145 6.56 7.65 -16.56
C THR A 145 5.66 6.95 -15.55
N LYS A 146 5.76 5.62 -15.46
CA LYS A 146 5.04 4.82 -14.47
C LYS A 146 5.82 4.77 -13.15
N LEU A 147 5.20 4.35 -12.05
CA LEU A 147 5.88 4.14 -10.75
C LEU A 147 5.85 2.66 -10.37
N ALA A 148 6.97 2.12 -9.89
CA ALA A 148 7.03 0.79 -9.30
C ALA A 148 7.76 0.77 -7.96
N LEU A 149 7.30 -0.15 -7.10
CA LEU A 149 7.95 -0.53 -5.85
C LEU A 149 8.49 -1.96 -5.98
N THR A 150 9.64 -2.15 -6.63
CA THR A 150 10.15 -3.49 -6.97
C THR A 150 10.75 -4.26 -5.80
N GLU A 151 10.94 -3.59 -4.66
CA GLU A 151 11.06 -4.24 -3.36
C GLU A 151 10.25 -3.43 -2.35
N TYR A 152 9.41 -4.11 -1.57
CA TYR A 152 8.86 -3.50 -0.37
C TYR A 152 8.64 -4.52 0.74
N ASN A 153 8.58 -4.06 2.00
CA ASN A 153 8.12 -4.87 3.13
C ASN A 153 7.72 -4.01 4.35
N PHE A 154 6.69 -4.45 5.07
CA PHE A 154 6.20 -3.87 6.34
C PHE A 154 6.52 -4.75 7.57
N GLY A 155 7.13 -5.92 7.37
CA GLY A 155 7.42 -6.95 8.38
C GLY A 155 6.19 -7.76 8.81
N GLY A 156 6.36 -8.60 9.82
CA GLY A 156 5.24 -9.36 10.39
C GLY A 156 4.75 -10.47 9.45
N GLU A 157 5.67 -11.09 8.71
CA GLU A 157 5.42 -11.99 7.60
C GLU A 157 4.45 -13.14 7.97
N GLY A 158 4.58 -13.67 9.18
CA GLY A 158 3.74 -14.72 9.75
C GLY A 158 2.73 -14.24 10.80
N HIS A 159 2.40 -12.95 10.86
CA HIS A 159 1.46 -12.39 11.85
C HIS A 159 0.36 -11.57 11.18
N VAL A 160 -0.84 -11.54 11.77
CA VAL A 160 -2.02 -10.84 11.23
C VAL A 160 -1.76 -9.36 10.95
N SER A 161 -0.96 -8.69 11.79
CA SER A 161 -0.59 -7.29 11.54
C SER A 161 0.16 -7.09 10.23
N GLY A 162 0.97 -8.08 9.80
CA GLY A 162 1.68 -8.03 8.53
C GLY A 162 0.76 -8.31 7.35
N GLY A 163 -0.20 -9.23 7.49
CA GLY A 163 -1.22 -9.46 6.47
C GLY A 163 -2.15 -8.27 6.26
N ILE A 164 -2.57 -7.60 7.34
CA ILE A 164 -3.39 -6.38 7.25
C ILE A 164 -2.59 -5.23 6.65
N ALA A 165 -1.33 -5.02 7.07
CA ALA A 165 -0.47 -3.99 6.47
C ALA A 165 -0.20 -4.26 4.98
N GLU A 166 -0.03 -5.52 4.59
CA GLU A 166 0.08 -5.92 3.18
C GLU A 166 -1.19 -5.59 2.39
N ALA A 167 -2.36 -5.99 2.91
CA ALA A 167 -3.65 -5.68 2.27
C ALA A 167 -3.87 -4.16 2.14
N ASP A 168 -3.55 -3.40 3.19
CA ASP A 168 -3.67 -1.94 3.19
C ASP A 168 -2.74 -1.29 2.17
N ALA A 169 -1.49 -1.77 2.08
CA ALA A 169 -0.52 -1.30 1.09
C ALA A 169 -0.98 -1.54 -0.35
N LEU A 170 -1.55 -2.71 -0.67
CA LEU A 170 -2.06 -3.02 -2.01
C LEU A 170 -3.22 -2.08 -2.40
N GLY A 171 -4.11 -1.77 -1.46
CA GLY A 171 -5.15 -0.75 -1.67
C GLY A 171 -4.58 0.64 -1.95
N ILE A 172 -3.59 1.08 -1.16
CA ILE A 172 -2.87 2.34 -1.35
C ILE A 172 -2.17 2.37 -2.72
N PHE A 173 -1.49 1.29 -3.10
CA PHE A 173 -0.81 1.19 -4.39
C PHE A 173 -1.78 1.37 -5.56
N ALA A 174 -2.98 0.80 -5.47
CA ALA A 174 -4.03 0.99 -6.46
C ALA A 174 -4.50 2.46 -6.51
N GLU A 175 -4.80 3.08 -5.36
CA GLU A 175 -5.22 4.49 -5.29
C GLU A 175 -4.17 5.45 -5.89
N PHE A 176 -2.90 5.13 -5.66
CA PHE A 176 -1.78 5.93 -6.11
C PHE A 176 -1.21 5.52 -7.47
N ASP A 177 -1.91 4.68 -8.24
CA ASP A 177 -1.52 4.28 -9.61
C ASP A 177 -0.08 3.73 -9.67
N VAL A 178 0.29 2.95 -8.66
CA VAL A 178 1.53 2.17 -8.67
C VAL A 178 1.36 1.07 -9.71
N TYR A 179 2.21 1.11 -10.73
CA TYR A 179 2.13 0.23 -11.90
C TYR A 179 2.54 -1.20 -11.58
N ALA A 180 3.55 -1.37 -10.72
CA ALA A 180 4.03 -2.68 -10.30
C ALA A 180 4.59 -2.62 -8.88
N ALA A 181 4.34 -3.65 -8.09
CA ALA A 181 4.89 -3.79 -6.75
C ALA A 181 5.30 -5.25 -6.53
N MET A 182 6.46 -5.47 -5.93
CA MET A 182 6.97 -6.81 -5.64
C MET A 182 7.39 -6.90 -4.18
N LEU A 183 6.65 -7.70 -3.40
CA LEU A 183 6.96 -7.96 -1.99
C LEU A 183 8.33 -8.65 -1.89
N TRP A 184 9.21 -8.11 -1.04
CA TRP A 184 10.49 -8.72 -0.71
C TRP A 184 10.45 -9.29 0.72
N PRO A 185 10.18 -10.60 0.90
CA PRO A 185 10.06 -11.18 2.23
C PRO A 185 11.43 -11.36 2.91
N PHE A 186 11.50 -11.12 4.22
CA PHE A 186 12.72 -11.39 5.01
C PHE A 186 12.69 -12.73 5.76
N ALA A 187 11.58 -13.47 5.65
CA ALA A 187 11.38 -14.78 6.25
C ALA A 187 10.89 -15.79 5.19
N LYS A 188 11.09 -17.08 5.45
CA LYS A 188 10.52 -18.14 4.60
C LYS A 188 9.02 -18.28 4.80
N GLN A 189 8.53 -18.05 6.02
CA GLN A 189 7.13 -18.13 6.36
C GLN A 189 6.50 -16.75 6.17
N ILE A 190 5.61 -16.64 5.20
CA ILE A 190 4.96 -15.39 4.77
C ILE A 190 3.44 -15.52 4.74
N ASP A 191 2.89 -16.48 5.50
CA ASP A 191 1.50 -16.95 5.33
C ASP A 191 0.48 -15.80 5.42
N TYR A 192 0.69 -14.84 6.31
CA TYR A 192 -0.20 -13.68 6.44
C TYR A 192 -0.01 -12.64 5.34
N GLN A 193 1.23 -12.38 4.89
CA GLN A 193 1.46 -11.52 3.73
C GLN A 193 0.87 -12.14 2.45
N ALA A 194 1.04 -13.45 2.28
CA ALA A 194 0.40 -14.20 1.20
C ALA A 194 -1.14 -14.14 1.31
N ALA A 195 -1.71 -14.17 2.52
CA ALA A 195 -3.13 -13.95 2.74
C ALA A 195 -3.57 -12.54 2.32
N GLY A 196 -2.80 -11.51 2.67
CA GLY A 196 -3.03 -10.13 2.21
C GLY A 196 -3.09 -10.02 0.69
N ILE A 197 -2.13 -10.64 -0.02
CA ILE A 197 -2.09 -10.67 -1.48
C ILE A 197 -3.25 -11.50 -2.07
N ASN A 198 -3.52 -12.69 -1.51
CA ASN A 198 -4.61 -13.54 -1.98
C ASN A 198 -5.98 -12.91 -1.74
N LEU A 199 -6.13 -12.02 -0.76
CA LEU A 199 -7.37 -11.27 -0.54
C LEU A 199 -7.72 -10.42 -1.78
N TYR A 200 -6.73 -9.93 -2.51
CA TYR A 200 -6.93 -9.20 -3.77
C TYR A 200 -6.94 -10.11 -5.00
N THR A 201 -6.23 -11.24 -4.98
CA THR A 201 -5.89 -11.99 -6.21
C THR A 201 -6.51 -13.38 -6.33
N ASN A 202 -6.97 -13.96 -5.23
CA ASN A 202 -7.49 -15.33 -5.15
C ASN A 202 -8.31 -15.58 -3.87
N TYR A 203 -9.29 -14.73 -3.58
CA TYR A 203 -9.98 -14.72 -2.28
C TYR A 203 -10.86 -15.95 -2.03
N ASP A 204 -11.21 -16.71 -3.06
CA ASP A 204 -12.09 -17.89 -3.00
C ASP A 204 -11.39 -19.20 -3.37
N GLY A 205 -10.08 -19.17 -3.59
CA GLY A 205 -9.30 -20.32 -4.07
C GLY A 205 -9.53 -20.70 -5.54
N LYS A 206 -10.36 -19.94 -6.27
CA LYS A 206 -10.70 -20.17 -7.69
C LYS A 206 -10.20 -19.05 -8.60
N ARG A 207 -9.29 -18.21 -8.09
CA ARG A 207 -8.70 -17.04 -8.76
C ARG A 207 -9.70 -15.92 -9.03
N SER A 208 -10.80 -15.87 -8.27
CA SER A 208 -11.59 -14.64 -8.21
C SER A 208 -10.77 -13.55 -7.53
N ARG A 209 -10.90 -12.31 -8.01
CA ARG A 209 -10.02 -11.19 -7.68
C ARG A 209 -10.79 -9.91 -7.43
N PHE A 210 -10.10 -8.93 -6.86
CA PHE A 210 -10.53 -7.54 -6.80
C PHE A 210 -10.71 -6.98 -8.22
N GLY A 211 -11.61 -6.01 -8.36
CA GLY A 211 -11.87 -5.35 -9.63
C GLY A 211 -10.67 -4.56 -10.15
N ASP A 212 -10.66 -4.33 -11.47
CA ASP A 212 -9.60 -3.59 -12.17
C ASP A 212 -9.90 -2.09 -12.31
N ARG A 213 -11.06 -1.62 -11.86
CA ARG A 213 -11.44 -0.21 -11.82
C ARG A 213 -11.81 0.21 -10.41
N LEU A 214 -11.01 1.08 -9.81
CA LEU A 214 -11.34 1.70 -8.52
C LEU A 214 -12.59 2.60 -8.64
N VAL A 215 -13.40 2.60 -7.59
CA VAL A 215 -14.49 3.56 -7.38
C VAL A 215 -14.26 4.32 -6.09
N SER A 216 -14.86 5.51 -5.97
CA SER A 216 -14.68 6.36 -4.78
C SER A 216 -15.06 5.60 -3.51
N CYS A 217 -14.13 5.54 -2.57
CA CYS A 217 -14.32 4.95 -1.25
C CYS A 217 -13.68 5.87 -0.22
N GLN A 218 -14.42 6.23 0.82
CA GLN A 218 -13.92 7.09 1.90
C GLN A 218 -14.29 6.44 3.23
N ALA A 219 -13.31 6.31 4.11
CA ALA A 219 -13.51 5.90 5.50
C ALA A 219 -13.51 7.14 6.39
N SER A 220 -14.46 7.21 7.34
CA SER A 220 -14.51 8.27 8.35
C SER A 220 -13.25 8.31 9.23
N ASP A 221 -12.71 7.14 9.54
CA ASP A 221 -11.41 6.96 10.18
C ASP A 221 -10.64 5.80 9.54
N ARG A 222 -9.86 6.13 8.50
CA ARG A 222 -8.99 5.19 7.78
C ARG A 222 -7.89 4.58 8.67
N ASN A 223 -7.59 5.19 9.82
CA ASN A 223 -6.53 4.73 10.72
C ASN A 223 -7.00 3.57 11.60
N THR A 224 -8.30 3.51 11.87
CA THR A 224 -8.95 2.40 12.57
C THR A 224 -9.51 1.37 11.59
N VAL A 225 -10.25 1.82 10.56
CA VAL A 225 -10.82 0.93 9.52
C VAL A 225 -10.49 1.48 8.12
N ALA A 226 -9.66 0.75 7.37
CA ALA A 226 -9.38 1.10 5.97
C ALA A 226 -10.33 0.37 5.02
N ALA A 227 -10.72 1.02 3.93
CA ALA A 227 -11.61 0.47 2.92
C ALA A 227 -11.18 0.86 1.50
N TYR A 228 -11.29 -0.09 0.57
CA TYR A 228 -10.96 0.10 -0.85
C TYR A 228 -12.04 -0.55 -1.71
N ALA A 229 -12.57 0.16 -2.70
CA ALA A 229 -13.67 -0.33 -3.51
C ALA A 229 -13.34 -0.36 -5.01
N SER A 230 -13.81 -1.39 -5.70
CA SER A 230 -13.63 -1.55 -7.15
C SER A 230 -14.78 -2.29 -7.81
N ILE A 231 -14.83 -2.15 -9.13
CA ILE A 231 -15.69 -2.90 -10.04
C ILE A 231 -14.83 -3.51 -11.17
N GLU A 232 -15.42 -4.39 -11.97
CA GLU A 232 -14.77 -4.99 -13.14
C GLU A 232 -15.12 -4.19 -14.41
N GLY A 233 -14.18 -3.43 -14.95
CA GLY A 233 -14.40 -2.51 -16.06
C GLY A 233 -15.53 -1.54 -15.75
N GLU A 234 -16.63 -1.62 -16.49
CA GLU A 234 -17.84 -0.81 -16.28
C GLU A 234 -18.99 -1.61 -15.64
N ASN A 235 -18.74 -2.84 -15.18
CA ASN A 235 -19.76 -3.72 -14.63
C ASN A 235 -20.10 -3.34 -13.17
N THR A 236 -21.18 -2.60 -12.98
CA THR A 236 -21.70 -2.23 -11.65
C THR A 236 -22.49 -3.35 -10.96
N GLN A 237 -22.64 -4.54 -11.54
CA GLN A 237 -23.38 -5.64 -10.91
C GLN A 237 -22.55 -6.40 -9.86
N CYS A 238 -21.25 -6.11 -9.76
CA CYS A 238 -20.35 -6.73 -8.81
C CYS A 238 -19.44 -5.65 -8.22
N LEU A 239 -19.73 -5.26 -6.98
CA LEU A 239 -18.90 -4.32 -6.22
C LEU A 239 -18.02 -5.10 -5.25
N HIS A 240 -16.72 -4.91 -5.39
CA HIS A 240 -15.71 -5.47 -4.50
C HIS A 240 -15.31 -4.41 -3.47
N VAL A 241 -15.26 -4.79 -2.19
CA VAL A 241 -14.77 -3.93 -1.12
C VAL A 241 -13.78 -4.70 -0.27
N ILE A 242 -12.54 -4.21 -0.19
CA ILE A 242 -11.59 -4.65 0.82
C ILE A 242 -11.83 -3.80 2.07
N LEU A 243 -11.96 -4.44 3.22
CA LEU A 243 -12.29 -3.78 4.48
C LEU A 243 -11.42 -4.34 5.60
N LEU A 244 -10.67 -3.46 6.26
CA LEU A 244 -9.57 -3.81 7.16
C LEU A 244 -9.80 -3.19 8.53
N ASN A 245 -10.17 -3.98 9.54
CA ASN A 245 -10.18 -3.51 10.92
C ASN A 245 -8.76 -3.61 11.50
N LYS A 246 -8.13 -2.45 11.70
CA LYS A 246 -6.78 -2.30 12.27
C LYS A 246 -6.80 -2.15 13.79
N ASN A 247 -7.98 -2.09 14.42
CA ASN A 247 -8.08 -2.04 15.88
C ASN A 247 -7.52 -3.34 16.48
N GLU A 248 -6.64 -3.20 17.46
CA GLU A 248 -5.95 -4.31 18.12
C GLU A 248 -6.75 -4.87 19.31
N GLU A 249 -7.74 -4.13 19.80
CA GLU A 249 -8.48 -4.44 21.03
C GLU A 249 -9.97 -4.68 20.78
N ASN A 250 -10.57 -3.88 19.88
CA ASN A 250 -12.00 -3.78 19.75
C ASN A 250 -12.51 -4.25 18.39
N GLN A 251 -13.72 -4.82 18.40
CA GLN A 251 -14.51 -4.90 17.19
C GLN A 251 -14.99 -3.51 16.79
N GLU A 252 -15.20 -3.30 15.50
CA GLU A 252 -15.69 -2.03 14.95
C GLU A 252 -17.03 -2.23 14.25
N GLN A 253 -18.01 -1.38 14.56
CA GLN A 253 -19.24 -1.31 13.77
C GLN A 253 -18.98 -0.47 12.53
N VAL A 254 -19.16 -1.06 11.35
CA VAL A 254 -18.99 -0.38 10.07
C VAL A 254 -20.34 -0.21 9.39
N VAL A 255 -20.58 0.99 8.89
CA VAL A 255 -21.71 1.32 8.00
C VAL A 255 -21.13 1.67 6.63
N LEU A 256 -21.40 0.84 5.62
CA LEU A 256 -21.06 1.12 4.23
C LEU A 256 -22.26 1.79 3.56
N ASP A 257 -22.17 3.09 3.27
CA ASP A 257 -23.16 3.83 2.49
C ASP A 257 -22.83 3.74 1.01
N ILE A 258 -23.62 2.96 0.25
CA ILE A 258 -23.29 2.60 -1.13
C ILE A 258 -24.15 3.43 -2.10
N HIS A 259 -23.54 4.46 -2.66
CA HIS A 259 -24.16 5.28 -3.71
C HIS A 259 -23.92 4.66 -5.09
N SER A 260 -24.88 3.89 -5.59
CA SER A 260 -24.85 3.29 -6.92
C SER A 260 -26.26 3.24 -7.54
N GLU A 261 -26.34 3.25 -8.87
CA GLU A 261 -27.58 2.94 -9.59
C GLU A 261 -27.98 1.47 -9.40
N THR A 262 -27.01 0.60 -9.10
CA THR A 262 -27.26 -0.81 -8.80
C THR A 262 -27.64 -0.97 -7.34
N ALA A 263 -28.84 -1.48 -7.08
CA ALA A 263 -29.31 -1.78 -5.73
C ALA A 263 -28.78 -3.14 -5.26
N TYR A 264 -27.66 -3.15 -4.55
CA TYR A 264 -27.10 -4.37 -3.96
C TYR A 264 -27.98 -4.90 -2.82
N ARG A 265 -28.25 -6.21 -2.82
CA ARG A 265 -29.09 -6.89 -1.80
C ARG A 265 -28.42 -8.08 -1.16
N THR A 266 -27.29 -8.52 -1.71
CA THR A 266 -26.54 -9.65 -1.20
C THR A 266 -25.08 -9.26 -1.04
N VAL A 267 -24.43 -9.87 -0.04
CA VAL A 267 -22.99 -9.74 0.19
C VAL A 267 -22.42 -11.13 0.48
N GLN A 268 -21.27 -11.43 -0.11
CA GLN A 268 -20.40 -12.51 0.32
C GLN A 268 -19.19 -11.90 1.00
N ALA A 269 -18.65 -12.57 2.02
CA ALA A 269 -17.46 -12.14 2.71
C ALA A 269 -16.43 -13.27 2.74
N PHE A 270 -15.20 -12.97 2.35
CA PHE A 270 -14.03 -13.83 2.50
C PHE A 270 -12.98 -13.06 3.30
N GLY A 271 -12.17 -13.74 4.10
CA GLY A 271 -11.18 -13.02 4.89
C GLY A 271 -10.26 -13.89 5.72
N PHE A 272 -9.35 -13.23 6.40
CA PHE A 272 -8.44 -13.79 7.39
C PHE A 272 -8.41 -12.89 8.62
N ASP A 273 -7.95 -13.43 9.75
CA ASP A 273 -7.87 -12.72 11.03
C ASP A 273 -6.75 -13.29 11.90
N SER A 274 -6.66 -12.82 13.15
CA SER A 274 -5.66 -13.27 14.12
C SER A 274 -5.66 -14.78 14.41
N SER A 275 -6.73 -15.52 14.07
CA SER A 275 -6.82 -16.96 14.33
C SER A 275 -6.21 -17.83 13.22
N SER A 276 -6.22 -17.35 11.97
CA SER A 276 -5.66 -18.08 10.83
C SER A 276 -5.39 -17.16 9.63
N PRO A 277 -4.26 -17.35 8.91
CA PRO A 277 -3.99 -16.70 7.63
C PRO A 277 -4.78 -17.32 6.46
N GLU A 278 -5.42 -18.48 6.64
CA GLU A 278 -6.22 -19.10 5.58
C GLU A 278 -7.44 -18.22 5.26
N ILE A 279 -7.55 -17.80 3.99
CA ILE A 279 -8.72 -17.08 3.51
C ILE A 279 -9.90 -18.05 3.47
N ARG A 280 -10.95 -17.69 4.20
CA ARG A 280 -12.15 -18.51 4.34
C ARG A 280 -13.42 -17.67 4.19
N PRO A 281 -14.57 -18.29 3.87
CA PRO A 281 -15.86 -17.62 3.98
C PRO A 281 -16.09 -17.11 5.40
N MET A 282 -16.49 -15.85 5.53
CA MET A 282 -16.76 -15.18 6.80
C MET A 282 -18.27 -15.09 7.00
N GLU A 283 -18.94 -16.25 7.13
CA GLU A 283 -20.41 -16.33 7.18
C GLU A 283 -21.03 -15.53 8.32
N ASP A 284 -20.36 -15.44 9.47
CA ASP A 284 -20.84 -14.66 10.61
C ASP A 284 -20.95 -13.17 10.28
N ILE A 285 -20.01 -12.62 9.51
CA ILE A 285 -20.05 -11.23 9.03
C ILE A 285 -21.27 -11.02 8.12
N VAL A 286 -21.56 -11.97 7.25
CA VAL A 286 -22.73 -11.89 6.35
C VAL A 286 -24.03 -12.01 7.15
N ARG A 287 -24.12 -12.94 8.11
CA ARG A 287 -25.31 -13.16 8.94
C ARG A 287 -25.64 -11.98 9.85
N GLN A 288 -24.62 -11.29 10.37
CA GLN A 288 -24.78 -10.10 11.21
C GLN A 288 -24.98 -8.82 10.38
N GLY A 289 -24.73 -8.89 9.08
CA GLY A 289 -24.84 -7.75 8.17
C GLY A 289 -26.30 -7.41 7.85
N GLU A 290 -26.66 -6.14 7.96
CA GLU A 290 -28.01 -5.67 7.68
C GLU A 290 -28.02 -4.67 6.53
N PHE A 291 -28.89 -4.91 5.53
CA PHE A 291 -29.17 -3.95 4.46
C PHE A 291 -30.35 -3.07 4.85
N LYS A 292 -30.14 -1.75 4.82
CA LYS A 292 -31.20 -0.78 5.07
C LYS A 292 -30.89 0.53 4.34
N ASP A 293 -31.87 1.04 3.58
CA ASP A 293 -31.80 2.36 2.93
C ASP A 293 -30.53 2.60 2.08
N GLY A 294 -30.05 1.56 1.37
CA GLY A 294 -28.82 1.65 0.54
C GLY A 294 -27.52 1.45 1.31
N GLN A 295 -27.61 1.22 2.62
CA GLN A 295 -26.48 0.97 3.50
C GLN A 295 -26.37 -0.51 3.86
N TRP A 296 -25.14 -0.97 4.08
CA TRP A 296 -24.86 -2.25 4.71
C TRP A 296 -24.10 -2.03 6.02
N THR A 297 -24.65 -2.52 7.13
CA THR A 297 -24.06 -2.35 8.48
C THR A 297 -23.62 -3.69 9.05
N CYS A 298 -22.40 -3.79 9.60
CA CYS A 298 -21.92 -5.01 10.26
C CYS A 298 -20.86 -4.70 11.34
N ASN A 299 -20.71 -5.61 12.31
CA ASN A 299 -19.59 -5.58 13.26
C ASN A 299 -18.43 -6.43 12.74
N ILE A 300 -17.24 -5.85 12.70
CA ILE A 300 -16.02 -6.50 12.23
C ILE A 300 -15.10 -6.75 13.43
N PRO A 301 -14.72 -8.00 13.71
CA PRO A 301 -13.79 -8.30 14.79
C PRO A 301 -12.47 -7.54 14.63
N ARG A 302 -11.79 -7.31 15.75
CA ARG A 302 -10.44 -6.73 15.79
C ARG A 302 -9.50 -7.51 14.87
N LEU A 303 -8.48 -6.84 14.31
CA LEU A 303 -7.45 -7.46 13.46
C LEU A 303 -8.01 -8.43 12.42
N THR A 304 -8.93 -7.94 11.59
CA THR A 304 -9.60 -8.74 10.55
C THR A 304 -9.54 -8.02 9.21
N ALA A 305 -9.22 -8.77 8.15
CA ALA A 305 -9.22 -8.31 6.78
C ALA A 305 -10.28 -9.06 5.96
N LEU A 306 -11.14 -8.32 5.28
CA LEU A 306 -12.26 -8.85 4.52
C LEU A 306 -12.19 -8.42 3.06
N HIS A 307 -12.62 -9.32 2.18
CA HIS A 307 -13.07 -9.04 0.82
C HIS A 307 -14.57 -9.28 0.79
N LEU A 308 -15.33 -8.19 0.66
CA LEU A 308 -16.76 -8.19 0.49
C LEU A 308 -17.11 -8.11 -1.00
N VAL A 309 -18.06 -8.94 -1.43
CA VAL A 309 -18.54 -8.98 -2.81
C VAL A 309 -20.05 -8.74 -2.80
N PHE A 310 -20.45 -7.54 -3.20
CA PHE A 310 -21.83 -7.09 -3.24
C PHE A 310 -22.46 -7.35 -4.60
N ARG A 311 -23.70 -7.84 -4.60
CA ARG A 311 -24.49 -8.11 -5.81
C ARG A 311 -25.96 -7.69 -5.61
N PRO A 312 -26.71 -7.41 -6.69
CA PRO A 312 -28.14 -7.11 -6.63
C PRO A 312 -29.00 -8.15 -5.90
#